data_AF-A0A7W7ZUY2-F1
#
_entry.id   AF-A0A7W7ZUY2-F1
#
_cell.length_a   1.000
_cell.length_b   1.000
_cell.length_c   1.000
_cell.angle_alpha   90.00
_cell.angle_beta   90.00
_cell.angle_gamma   90.00
#
_symmetry.space_group_name_H-M   'P 1'
#
loop_
_entity.id
_entity.type
_entity.pdbx_description
1 polymer ?
#
loop_
_entity_poly.entity_id
_entity_poly.type
_entity_poly.pdbx_seq_one_letter_code
_entity_poly.pdbx_strand_id
1 'polypeptide(L)'
;MNALLADAFGLYVKTKNFHWHMSDPHFRDDHLLLDDHADQIFAMTDDIAERVRKISGNTIRSIGQIARLQGGADNDADFVTPVDMLSELHEEEKALVLRMRAVHTLCDEAGDIASASLLENWIDQAQRRGWFLFEATRSE
;
A
#
# COMPACT_ATOMS: atom_id res chain seq x y z
N MET A 1 -7.83 0.88 11.66
CA MET A 1 -7.11 -0.30 11.14
C MET A 1 -7.85 -1.06 10.03
N ASN A 2 -9.15 -1.36 10.11
CA ASN A 2 -9.84 -2.05 9.00
C ASN A 2 -9.76 -1.30 7.65
N ALA A 3 -9.89 0.02 7.64
CA ALA A 3 -9.67 0.81 6.41
C ALA A 3 -8.23 0.64 5.87
N LEU A 4 -7.23 0.67 6.76
CA LEU A 4 -5.83 0.45 6.39
C LEU A 4 -5.58 -0.96 5.84
N LEU A 5 -6.25 -1.98 6.37
CA LEU A 5 -6.19 -3.34 5.80
C LEU A 5 -6.79 -3.38 4.39
N ALA A 6 -7.91 -2.67 4.17
CA ALA A 6 -8.51 -2.57 2.85
C ALA A 6 -7.59 -1.84 1.86
N ASP A 7 -6.98 -0.73 2.29
CA ASP A 7 -5.99 0.01 1.50
C ASP A 7 -4.81 -0.89 1.12
N ALA A 8 -4.28 -1.70 2.05
CA ALA A 8 -3.17 -2.60 1.77
C ALA A 8 -3.54 -3.67 0.72
N PHE A 9 -4.73 -4.28 0.82
CA PHE A 9 -5.19 -5.21 -0.21
C PHE A 9 -5.41 -4.55 -1.58
N GLY A 10 -6.03 -3.37 -1.60
CA GLY A 10 -6.24 -2.60 -2.83
C GLY A 10 -4.92 -2.25 -3.51
N LEU A 11 -3.99 -1.68 -2.74
CA LEU A 11 -2.66 -1.32 -3.22
C LEU A 11 -1.87 -2.55 -3.68
N TYR A 12 -1.93 -3.67 -2.95
CA TYR A 12 -1.30 -4.92 -3.37
C TYR A 12 -1.79 -5.36 -4.76
N VAL A 13 -3.11 -5.40 -4.96
CA VAL A 13 -3.70 -5.80 -6.25
C VAL A 13 -3.32 -4.81 -7.36
N LYS A 14 -3.34 -3.50 -7.08
CA LYS A 14 -2.90 -2.48 -8.05
C LYS A 14 -1.43 -2.63 -8.42
N THR A 15 -0.55 -2.85 -7.44
CA THR A 15 0.88 -3.07 -7.69
C THR A 15 1.10 -4.33 -8.54
N LYS A 16 0.39 -5.44 -8.25
CA LYS A 16 0.45 -6.65 -9.06
C LYS A 16 -0.12 -6.44 -10.46
N ASN A 17 -1.19 -5.67 -10.60
CA ASN A 17 -1.75 -5.28 -11.89
C ASN A 17 -0.67 -4.60 -12.76
N PHE A 18 0.00 -3.58 -12.23
CA PHE A 18 1.05 -2.90 -12.97
C PHE A 18 2.28 -3.78 -13.21
N HIS A 19 2.64 -4.65 -12.27
CA HIS A 19 3.69 -5.65 -12.48
C HIS A 19 3.38 -6.59 -13.66
N TRP A 20 2.14 -7.05 -13.80
CA TRP A 20 1.74 -7.96 -14.89
C TRP A 20 1.70 -7.26 -16.25
N HIS A 21 1.34 -5.98 -16.28
CA HIS A 21 1.15 -5.21 -17.51
C HIS A 21 2.31 -4.26 -17.83
N MET A 22 3.39 -4.29 -17.04
CA MET A 22 4.59 -3.49 -17.26
C MET A 22 5.19 -3.79 -18.63
N SER A 23 5.47 -2.73 -19.40
CA SER A 23 6.06 -2.85 -20.73
C SER A 23 6.93 -1.63 -21.06
N ASP A 24 8.22 -1.70 -20.71
CA ASP A 24 9.22 -0.64 -20.86
C ASP A 24 10.59 -1.26 -21.28
N PRO A 25 11.55 -0.52 -21.88
CA PRO A 25 12.92 -1.02 -22.07
C PRO A 25 13.63 -1.50 -20.78
N HIS A 26 13.27 -0.94 -19.63
CA HIS A 26 13.72 -1.34 -18.29
C HIS A 26 12.81 -2.39 -17.63
N PHE A 27 11.92 -3.03 -18.41
CA PHE A 27 10.89 -3.98 -17.95
C PHE A 27 11.34 -4.87 -16.78
N ARG A 28 12.51 -5.51 -16.89
CA ARG A 28 12.96 -6.47 -15.88
C ARG A 28 13.12 -5.83 -14.51
N ASP A 29 13.68 -4.63 -14.45
CA ASP A 29 14.00 -3.97 -13.18
C ASP A 29 12.74 -3.39 -12.55
N ASP A 30 11.85 -2.77 -13.34
CA ASP A 30 10.54 -2.31 -12.87
C ASP A 30 9.66 -3.48 -12.44
N HIS A 31 9.65 -4.58 -13.20
CA HIS A 31 8.86 -5.77 -12.88
C HIS A 31 9.28 -6.39 -11.54
N LEU A 32 10.60 -6.46 -11.25
CA LEU A 32 11.11 -6.95 -9.98
C LEU A 32 10.90 -5.96 -8.84
N LEU A 33 11.02 -4.65 -9.10
CA LEU A 33 10.73 -3.61 -8.12
C LEU A 33 9.27 -3.70 -7.64
N LEU A 34 8.34 -3.82 -8.58
CA LEU A 34 6.92 -3.93 -8.25
C LEU A 34 6.59 -5.23 -7.51
N ASP A 35 7.31 -6.32 -7.77
CA ASP A 35 7.18 -7.57 -7.00
C ASP A 35 7.66 -7.40 -5.55
N ASP A 36 8.84 -6.81 -5.33
CA ASP A 36 9.35 -6.51 -3.99
C ASP A 36 8.40 -5.60 -3.22
N HIS A 37 7.84 -4.58 -3.87
CA HIS A 37 6.84 -3.71 -3.27
C HIS A 37 5.57 -4.48 -2.90
N ALA A 38 5.05 -5.32 -3.81
CA ALA A 38 3.86 -6.12 -3.56
C ALA A 38 4.05 -7.09 -2.38
N ASP A 39 5.20 -7.74 -2.28
CA ASP A 39 5.53 -8.66 -1.18
C ASP A 39 5.54 -7.91 0.17
N GLN A 40 6.15 -6.73 0.23
CA GLN A 40 6.16 -5.89 1.43
C GLN A 40 4.74 -5.45 1.83
N ILE A 41 3.93 -4.99 0.88
CA ILE A 41 2.54 -4.57 1.14
C ILE A 41 1.71 -5.76 1.63
N PHE A 42 1.84 -6.92 0.98
CA PHE A 42 1.09 -8.12 1.35
C PHE A 42 1.47 -8.62 2.75
N ALA A 43 2.75 -8.57 3.11
CA ALA A 43 3.23 -8.97 4.43
C ALA A 43 2.61 -8.13 5.56
N MET A 44 2.24 -6.87 5.31
CA MET A 44 1.55 -6.03 6.31
C MET A 44 0.13 -6.52 6.64
N THR A 45 -0.53 -7.24 5.72
CA THR A 45 -1.96 -7.51 5.82
C THR A 45 -2.32 -8.39 7.02
N ASP A 46 -1.51 -9.41 7.30
CA ASP A 46 -1.75 -10.33 8.42
C ASP A 46 -1.58 -9.61 9.76
N ASP A 47 -0.48 -8.87 9.94
CA ASP A 47 -0.21 -8.10 11.15
C ASP A 47 -1.32 -7.08 11.44
N ILE A 48 -1.82 -6.38 10.42
CA ILE A 48 -2.95 -5.44 10.58
C ILE A 48 -4.21 -6.20 11.00
N ALA A 49 -4.54 -7.31 10.33
CA ALA A 49 -5.75 -8.09 10.60
C ALA A 49 -5.72 -8.71 12.01
N GLU A 50 -4.59 -9.31 12.38
CA GLU A 50 -4.39 -9.84 13.72
C GLU A 50 -4.40 -8.75 14.78
N ARG A 51 -3.84 -7.57 14.50
CA ARG A 51 -3.87 -6.46 15.46
C ARG A 51 -5.31 -6.03 15.75
N VAL A 52 -6.16 -5.93 14.72
CA VAL A 52 -7.60 -5.70 14.89
C VAL A 52 -8.23 -6.73 15.82
N ARG A 53 -7.87 -8.02 15.67
CA ARG A 53 -8.37 -9.09 16.56
C ARG A 53 -7.82 -8.99 17.98
N LYS A 54 -6.54 -8.66 18.16
CA LYS A 54 -5.87 -8.48 19.47
C LYS A 54 -6.51 -7.36 20.29
N ILE A 55 -7.10 -6.36 19.66
CA ILE A 55 -7.89 -5.28 20.31
C ILE A 55 -9.40 -5.56 20.33
N SER A 56 -9.80 -6.83 20.20
CA SER A 56 -11.20 -7.29 20.23
C SER A 56 -12.11 -6.77 19.10
N GLY A 57 -11.54 -6.19 18.04
CA GLY A 57 -12.27 -5.78 16.84
C GLY A 57 -12.53 -6.95 15.88
N ASN A 58 -13.55 -6.83 15.01
CA ASN A 58 -13.74 -7.74 13.88
C ASN A 58 -13.02 -7.20 12.64
N THR A 59 -12.40 -8.09 11.86
CA THR A 59 -11.66 -7.74 10.64
C THR A 59 -12.50 -7.94 9.38
N ILE A 60 -11.93 -7.54 8.23
CA ILE A 60 -12.50 -7.69 6.89
C ILE A 60 -12.85 -9.15 6.58
N ARG A 61 -13.93 -9.35 5.81
CA ARG A 61 -14.49 -10.67 5.50
C ARG A 61 -14.52 -11.02 4.01
N SER A 62 -14.41 -10.05 3.11
CA SER A 62 -14.57 -10.29 1.68
C SER A 62 -13.99 -9.18 0.81
N ILE A 63 -13.74 -9.50 -0.46
CA ILE A 63 -13.30 -8.55 -1.49
C ILE A 63 -14.28 -7.38 -1.62
N GLY A 64 -15.59 -7.64 -1.62
CA GLY A 64 -16.58 -6.57 -1.66
C GLY A 64 -16.53 -5.64 -0.45
N GLN A 65 -16.08 -6.13 0.72
CA GLN A 65 -15.83 -5.26 1.87
C GLN A 65 -14.55 -4.45 1.72
N ILE A 66 -13.50 -5.02 1.13
CA ILE A 66 -12.26 -4.29 0.77
C ILE A 66 -12.60 -3.12 -0.14
N ALA A 67 -13.31 -3.37 -1.25
CA ALA A 67 -13.69 -2.35 -2.23
C ALA A 67 -14.51 -1.19 -1.64
N ARG A 68 -15.30 -1.43 -0.59
CA ARG A 68 -16.08 -0.38 0.10
C ARG A 68 -15.28 0.42 1.12
N LEU A 69 -14.19 -0.14 1.63
CA LEU A 69 -13.41 0.44 2.74
C LEU A 69 -12.09 1.06 2.27
N GLN A 70 -11.53 0.62 1.14
CA GLN A 70 -10.32 1.20 0.59
C GLN A 70 -10.56 2.67 0.20
N GLY A 71 -9.56 3.51 0.45
CA GLY A 71 -9.55 4.92 0.07
C GLY A 71 -8.89 5.18 -1.28
N GLY A 72 -8.17 4.20 -1.84
CA GLY A 72 -7.61 4.24 -3.20
C GLY A 72 -8.63 3.82 -4.26
N ALA A 73 -8.45 4.29 -5.49
CA ALA A 73 -9.25 3.86 -6.63
C ALA A 73 -8.60 2.66 -7.32
N ASP A 74 -9.35 1.67 -7.76
CA ASP A 74 -8.82 0.62 -8.63
C ASP A 74 -8.44 1.22 -10.00
N ASN A 75 -7.51 0.58 -10.72
CA ASN A 75 -7.17 0.95 -12.09
C ASN A 75 -7.51 -0.22 -13.04
N ASP A 76 -8.66 -0.10 -13.67
CA ASP A 76 -9.20 -1.08 -14.64
C ASP A 76 -8.94 -0.66 -16.11
N ALA A 77 -8.04 0.30 -16.34
CA ALA A 77 -7.78 0.78 -17.69
C ALA A 77 -7.14 -0.30 -18.57
N ASP A 78 -7.55 -0.38 -19.84
CA ASP A 78 -7.00 -1.35 -20.80
C ASP A 78 -5.48 -1.14 -21.05
N PHE A 79 -5.00 0.09 -20.86
CA PHE A 79 -3.60 0.45 -21.02
C PHE A 79 -3.22 1.65 -20.15
N VAL A 80 -2.04 1.57 -19.54
CA VAL A 80 -1.40 2.64 -18.74
C VAL A 80 0.07 2.67 -19.16
N THR A 81 0.68 3.85 -19.29
CA THR A 81 2.11 3.91 -19.62
C THR A 81 2.95 3.50 -18.39
N PRO A 82 4.16 2.94 -18.56
CA PRO A 82 5.05 2.61 -17.44
C PRO A 82 5.28 3.78 -16.47
N VAL A 83 5.53 4.98 -17.00
CA VAL A 83 5.74 6.19 -16.17
C VAL A 83 4.48 6.55 -15.38
N ASP A 84 3.30 6.44 -15.99
CA ASP A 84 2.03 6.70 -15.31
C ASP A 84 1.74 5.64 -14.24
N MET A 85 2.04 4.36 -14.50
CA MET A 85 1.91 3.29 -13.51
C MET A 85 2.74 3.59 -12.25
N LEU A 86 4.02 3.93 -12.44
CA LEU A 86 4.94 4.23 -11.34
C LEU A 86 4.54 5.51 -10.59
N SER A 87 4.11 6.54 -11.32
CA SER A 87 3.63 7.80 -10.75
C SER A 87 2.34 7.61 -9.94
N GLU A 88 1.42 6.79 -10.43
CA GLU A 88 0.18 6.47 -9.71
C GLU A 88 0.47 5.72 -8.41
N LEU A 89 1.34 4.71 -8.44
CA LEU A 89 1.76 4.02 -7.21
C LEU A 89 2.48 4.96 -6.24
N HIS A 90 3.27 5.91 -6.73
CA HIS A 90 3.94 6.90 -5.89
C HIS A 90 2.93 7.77 -5.12
N GLU A 91 1.87 8.23 -5.79
CA GLU A 91 0.79 8.99 -5.14
C GLU A 91 -0.02 8.13 -4.16
N GLU A 92 -0.25 6.85 -4.46
CA GLU A 92 -0.89 5.93 -3.53
C GLU A 92 -0.03 5.66 -2.28
N GLU A 93 1.29 5.53 -2.40
CA GLU A 93 2.19 5.41 -1.23
C GLU A 93 2.15 6.67 -0.37
N LYS A 94 2.12 7.86 -0.97
CA LYS A 94 1.96 9.13 -0.24
C LYS A 94 0.63 9.17 0.50
N ALA A 95 -0.45 8.76 -0.14
CA ALA A 95 -1.77 8.70 0.47
C ALA A 95 -1.81 7.68 1.63
N LEU A 96 -1.19 6.50 1.44
CA LEU A 96 -1.07 5.46 2.47
C LEU A 96 -0.28 5.98 3.68
N VAL A 97 0.84 6.68 3.47
CA VAL A 97 1.62 7.32 4.55
C VAL A 97 0.77 8.30 5.35
N LEU A 98 -0.03 9.15 4.68
CA LEU A 98 -0.92 10.08 5.38
C LEU A 98 -1.99 9.34 6.19
N ARG A 99 -2.59 8.29 5.64
CA ARG A 99 -3.56 7.44 6.34
C ARG A 99 -2.94 6.74 7.54
N MET A 100 -1.73 6.19 7.40
CA MET A 100 -1.01 5.56 8.51
C MET A 100 -0.66 6.55 9.61
N ARG A 101 -0.21 7.76 9.27
CA ARG A 101 0.05 8.84 10.25
C ARG A 101 -1.21 9.23 11.02
N ALA A 102 -2.36 9.32 10.34
CA ALA A 102 -3.63 9.60 11.01
C ALA A 102 -4.03 8.47 11.97
N VAL A 103 -3.84 7.19 11.58
CA VAL A 103 -4.08 6.05 12.48
C VAL A 103 -3.09 6.05 13.64
N HIS A 104 -1.82 6.42 13.40
CA HIS A 104 -0.79 6.50 14.43
C HIS A 104 -1.16 7.54 15.49
N THR A 105 -1.59 8.74 15.09
CA THR A 105 -2.11 9.75 16.03
C THR A 105 -3.27 9.22 16.88
N LEU A 106 -4.21 8.47 16.28
CA LEU A 106 -5.31 7.85 17.04
C LEU A 106 -4.81 6.78 18.01
N CYS A 107 -3.77 6.03 17.65
CA CYS A 107 -3.15 5.04 18.54
C CYS A 107 -2.47 5.73 19.74
N ASP A 108 -1.74 6.83 19.50
CA ASP A 108 -1.10 7.61 20.56
C ASP A 108 -2.13 8.19 21.54
N GLU A 109 -3.19 8.80 21.02
CA GLU A 109 -4.29 9.34 21.84
C GLU A 109 -4.99 8.27 22.68
N ALA A 110 -5.10 7.04 22.14
CA ALA A 110 -5.70 5.89 22.82
C ALA A 110 -4.74 5.14 23.74
N GLY A 111 -3.44 5.49 23.77
CA GLY A 111 -2.41 4.73 24.49
C GLY A 111 -2.14 3.33 23.90
N ASP A 112 -2.48 3.10 22.63
CA ASP A 112 -2.23 1.85 21.92
C ASP A 112 -0.80 1.80 21.35
N ILE A 113 0.16 1.57 22.24
CA ILE A 113 1.60 1.55 21.96
C ILE A 113 1.95 0.50 20.88
N ALA A 114 1.32 -0.67 20.93
CA ALA A 114 1.65 -1.76 20.01
C ALA A 114 1.22 -1.45 18.58
N SER A 115 0.03 -0.84 18.39
CA SER A 115 -0.41 -0.43 17.05
C SER A 115 0.42 0.74 16.53
N ALA A 116 0.75 1.72 17.37
CA ALA A 116 1.61 2.86 17.00
C ALA A 116 2.98 2.38 16.50
N SER A 117 3.64 1.47 17.23
CA SER A 117 4.95 0.92 16.85
C SER A 117 4.94 0.14 15.53
N LEU A 118 3.87 -0.60 15.24
CA LEU A 118 3.72 -1.25 13.93
C LEU A 118 3.63 -0.22 12.80
N LEU A 119 2.83 0.84 12.99
CA LEU A 119 2.64 1.90 11.99
C LEU A 119 3.93 2.67 11.69
N GLU A 120 4.79 2.90 12.67
CA GLU A 120 6.09 3.57 12.45
C GLU A 120 6.96 2.82 11.44
N ASN A 121 7.05 1.49 11.57
CA ASN A 121 7.81 0.66 10.64
C ASN A 121 7.19 0.67 9.25
N TRP A 122 5.86 0.60 9.14
CA TRP A 122 5.18 0.61 7.85
C TRP A 122 5.20 1.98 7.18
N ILE A 123 5.21 3.07 7.95
CA ILE A 123 5.41 4.43 7.43
C ILE A 123 6.78 4.55 6.77
N ASP A 124 7.85 4.10 7.43
CA ASP A 124 9.20 4.11 6.85
C ASP A 124 9.28 3.27 5.57
N GLN A 125 8.71 2.06 5.59
CA GLN A 125 8.67 1.18 4.41
C GLN A 125 7.89 1.82 3.24
N ALA A 126 6.74 2.43 3.50
CA ALA A 126 5.95 3.12 2.48
C ALA A 126 6.68 4.35 1.92
N GLN A 127 7.37 5.12 2.77
CA GLN A 127 8.21 6.23 2.32
C GLN A 127 9.37 5.75 1.45
N ARG A 128 9.97 4.60 1.79
CA ARG A 128 11.01 3.97 0.96
C ARG A 128 10.48 3.53 -0.39
N ARG A 129 9.33 2.84 -0.45
CA ARG A 129 8.69 2.46 -1.73
C ARG A 129 8.37 3.69 -2.57
N GLY A 130 7.82 4.73 -1.94
CA GLY A 130 7.57 6.02 -2.58
C GLY A 130 8.84 6.66 -3.15
N TRP A 131 9.97 6.61 -2.43
CA TRP A 131 11.26 7.11 -2.92
C TRP A 131 11.74 6.35 -4.17
N PHE A 132 11.69 5.02 -4.16
CA PHE A 132 12.09 4.22 -5.32
C PHE A 132 11.24 4.54 -6.57
N LEU A 133 9.92 4.63 -6.40
CA LEU A 133 8.99 4.99 -7.49
C LEU A 133 9.25 6.40 -8.03
N PHE A 134 9.56 7.35 -7.14
CA PHE A 134 9.89 8.72 -7.53
C PHE A 134 11.19 8.76 -8.34
N GLU A 135 12.26 8.09 -7.89
CA GLU A 135 13.53 8.08 -8.62
C GLU A 135 13.40 7.36 -9.98
N ALA A 136 12.60 6.29 -10.06
CA ALA A 136 12.37 5.56 -11.30
C ALA A 136 11.61 6.37 -12.37
N THR A 137 10.84 7.39 -11.98
CA THR A 137 10.07 8.24 -12.91
C THR A 137 10.83 9.51 -13.34
N ARG A 138 12.05 9.71 -12.85
CA ARG A 138 12.85 10.88 -13.24
C ARG A 138 13.31 10.75 -14.69
N SER A 139 12.89 11.69 -15.53
CA SER A 139 13.55 11.96 -16.80
C SER A 139 14.87 12.71 -16.57
N GLU A 140 15.88 12.43 -17.41
CA GLU A 140 17.10 13.26 -17.50
C GLU A 140 16.80 14.74 -17.77
#